data_AF-A0A259PSH6-F1
#
_entry.id   AF-A0A259PSH6-F1
#
_cell.length_a   1.000
_cell.length_b   1.000
_cell.length_c   1.000
_cell.angle_alpha   90.00
_cell.angle_beta   90.00
_cell.angle_gamma   90.00
#
_symmetry.space_group_name_H-M   'P 1'
#
loop_
_entity.id
_entity.type
_entity.pdbx_description
1 polymer ?
#
loop_
_entity_poly.entity_id
_entity_poly.type
_entity_poly.pdbx_seq_one_letter_code
_entity_poly.pdbx_strand_id
1 'polypeptide(L)' 'HQNGRRTWGHSMVIDPWGDVLAMQAEGEAVVTAALDRDRIARHRESLPALGHRVV' A
#
# COMPACT_ATOMS: atom_id res chain seq x y z
N HIS A 1 0.41 21.82 -11.59
CA HIS A 1 1.79 22.27 -11.29
C HIS A 1 2.13 23.51 -12.10
N GLN A 2 3.05 24.35 -11.61
CA GLN A 2 3.48 25.58 -12.31
C GLN A 2 4.04 25.33 -13.72
N ASN A 3 4.46 24.10 -14.05
CA ASN A 3 4.92 23.67 -15.37
C ASN A 3 3.83 22.99 -16.23
N GLY A 4 2.55 23.17 -15.91
CA GLY A 4 1.43 22.57 -16.66
C GLY A 4 1.19 21.08 -16.39
N ARG A 5 2.04 20.41 -15.58
CA ARG A 5 1.78 19.01 -15.19
C ARG A 5 0.51 18.93 -14.35
N ARG A 6 -0.29 17.89 -14.62
CA ARG A 6 -1.39 17.44 -13.78
C ARG A 6 -0.94 16.24 -12.95
N THR A 7 -1.26 16.27 -11.66
CA THR A 7 -1.24 15.10 -10.79
C THR A 7 -2.67 14.57 -10.66
N TRP A 8 -2.79 13.25 -10.58
CA TRP A 8 -4.07 12.55 -10.64
C TRP A 8 -4.45 11.90 -9.31
N GLY A 9 -3.76 12.19 -8.20
CA GLY A 9 -4.00 11.52 -6.92
C GLY A 9 -3.53 10.07 -6.91
N HIS A 10 -4.41 9.14 -6.49
CA HIS A 10 -4.18 7.70 -6.31
C HIS A 10 -3.15 7.31 -5.24
N SER A 11 -2.86 8.20 -4.29
CA SER A 11 -2.13 7.80 -3.08
C SER A 11 -2.95 6.77 -2.32
N MET A 12 -2.33 5.64 -1.97
CA MET A 12 -3.03 4.50 -1.37
C MET A 12 -2.18 3.76 -0.35
N VAL A 13 -2.87 3.09 0.57
CA VAL A 13 -2.31 2.09 1.49
C VAL A 13 -2.86 0.73 1.07
N ILE A 14 -1.97 -0.21 0.80
CA ILE A 14 -2.32 -1.57 0.37
C ILE A 14 -1.70 -2.56 1.36
N ASP A 15 -2.44 -3.62 1.67
CA ASP A 15 -1.94 -4.73 2.48
C ASP A 15 -1.02 -5.68 1.68
N PRO A 16 -0.36 -6.66 2.33
CA PRO A 16 0.52 -7.60 1.64
C PRO A 16 -0.16 -8.55 0.63
N TRP A 17 -1.48 -8.66 0.64
CA TRP A 17 -2.26 -9.52 -0.27
C TRP A 17 -2.83 -8.75 -1.47
N GLY A 18 -2.73 -7.42 -1.46
CA GLY A 18 -3.21 -6.55 -2.53
C GLY A 18 -4.51 -5.82 -2.21
N ASP A 19 -5.05 -5.95 -0.99
CA ASP A 19 -6.25 -5.23 -0.58
C ASP A 19 -5.95 -3.75 -0.37
N VAL A 20 -6.71 -2.87 -1.03
CA VAL A 20 -6.63 -1.43 -0.85
C VAL A 20 -7.34 -1.05 0.46
N LEU A 21 -6.56 -0.67 1.48
CA LEU A 21 -7.07 -0.30 2.80
C LEU A 21 -7.58 1.14 2.85
N ALA A 22 -6.94 2.03 2.09
CA ALA A 22 -7.37 3.41 1.92
C ALA A 22 -6.77 3.99 0.64
N MET A 23 -7.49 4.88 -0.05
CA MET A 23 -7.01 5.55 -1.26
C MET A 23 -7.65 6.92 -1.40
N GLN A 24 -6.88 7.90 -1.87
CA GLN A 24 -7.43 9.13 -2.42
C GLN A 24 -7.38 9.09 -3.94
N ALA A 25 -8.56 9.03 -4.59
CA ALA A 25 -8.64 8.97 -6.05
C ALA A 25 -8.11 10.26 -6.69
N GLU A 26 -8.68 11.42 -6.38
CA GLU A 26 -8.24 12.74 -6.89
C GLU A 26 -8.43 13.82 -5.81
N GLY A 27 -7.77 14.98 -5.97
CA GLY A 27 -7.91 16.11 -5.06
C GLY A 27 -7.05 16.02 -3.80
N GLU A 28 -7.05 17.11 -3.01
CA GLU A 28 -6.28 17.23 -1.77
C GLU A 28 -6.97 16.46 -0.63
N ALA A 29 -6.21 15.60 0.05
CA ALA A 29 -6.69 14.86 1.21
C ALA A 29 -5.55 14.33 2.09
N VAL A 30 -5.92 13.95 3.31
CA VAL A 30 -5.11 13.09 4.19
C VAL A 30 -5.70 11.69 4.15
N VAL A 31 -4.87 10.68 3.89
CA VAL A 31 -5.28 9.28 3.82
C VAL A 31 -4.71 8.55 5.04
N THR A 32 -5.56 7.84 5.79
CA THR A 32 -5.16 7.07 6.97
C THR A 32 -5.72 5.65 6.90
N ALA A 33 -4.94 4.67 7.36
CA ALA A 33 -5.38 3.29 7.51
C ALA A 33 -4.78 2.68 8.79
N ALA A 34 -5.49 1.72 9.38
CA ALA A 34 -4.99 0.96 10.52
C ALA A 34 -4.07 -0.18 10.02
N LEU A 35 -2.93 -0.34 10.68
CA LEU A 35 -2.00 -1.42 10.37
C LEU A 35 -2.19 -2.59 11.32
N ASP A 36 -2.70 -3.71 10.81
CA ASP A 36 -2.78 -4.98 11.54
C ASP A 36 -1.46 -5.76 11.38
N ARG A 37 -0.66 -5.79 12.46
CA ARG A 37 0.63 -6.48 12.48
C ARG A 37 0.48 -8.00 12.43
N ASP A 38 -0.57 -8.54 13.04
CA ASP A 38 -0.79 -9.98 13.08
C ASP A 38 -1.18 -10.50 11.71
N ARG A 39 -1.99 -9.73 10.96
CA ARG A 39 -2.28 -10.03 9.55
C ARG A 39 -1.02 -10.06 8.69
N ILE A 40 -0.12 -9.09 8.86
CA ILE A 40 1.15 -9.06 8.12
C ILE A 40 2.03 -10.28 8.46
N ALA A 41 2.10 -10.65 9.75
CA ALA A 41 2.84 -11.83 10.19
C ALA A 41 2.29 -13.11 9.54
N ARG A 42 0.96 -13.31 9.60
CA ARG A 42 0.29 -14.46 8.96
C ARG A 42 0.57 -14.55 7.47
N HIS A 43 0.53 -13.43 6.73
CA HIS A 43 0.83 -13.44 5.30
C HIS A 43 2.28 -13.86 5.02
N ARG A 44 3.25 -13.35 5.80
CA ARG A 44 4.66 -13.72 5.66
C ARG A 44 4.94 -15.20 5.99
N GLU A 45 4.19 -15.78 6.93
CA GLU A 45 4.23 -17.22 7.21
C GLU A 45 3.63 -18.04 6.06
N SER A 46 2.49 -17.61 5.52
CA SER A 46 1.83 -18.32 4.40
C SER A 46 2.60 -18.25 3.08
N LEU A 47 3.34 -17.15 2.85
CA LEU A 47 4.13 -16.92 1.66
C LEU A 47 5.52 -16.36 2.06
N PRO A 48 6.46 -17.22 2.49
CA PRO A 48 7.75 -16.81 3.02
C PRO A 48 8.75 -16.44 1.91
N ALA A 49 8.36 -15.53 1.00
CA ALA A 49 9.12 -15.17 -0.20
C ALA A 49 10.55 -14.73 0.10
N LEU A 50 10.78 -14.04 1.23
CA LEU A 50 12.11 -13.62 1.65
C LEU A 50 13.02 -14.80 2.02
N GLY A 51 12.48 -15.90 2.54
CA GLY A 51 13.23 -17.11 2.89
C GLY A 51 13.59 -17.96 1.67
N HIS A 52 12.81 -17.86 0.59
CA HIS A 52 13.10 -18.55 -0.68
C HIS A 52 14.07 -17.79 -1.59
N ARG A 53 14.50 -16.58 -1.19
CA ARG A 53 15.40 -15.75 -1.99
C ARG A 53 16.80 -16.37 -2.04
N VAL A 54 17.23 -16.77 -3.23
CA VAL A 54 18.64 -17.15 -3.49
C VAL A 54 19.43 -15.86 -3.76
N VAL A 55 20.57 -15.71 -3.08
CA VAL A 55 21.51 -14.57 -3.24
C VAL A 55 22.76 -15.07 -3.92
#